data_AF-A0A661FUR9-F1
#
_entry.id   AF-A0A661FUR9-F1
#
_cell.length_a   1.000
_cell.length_b   1.000
_cell.length_c   1.000
_cell.angle_alpha   90.00
_cell.angle_beta   90.00
_cell.angle_gamma   90.00
#
_symmetry.space_group_name_H-M   'P 1'
#
loop_
_entity.id
_entity.type
_entity.pdbx_description
1 polymer ?
#
loop_
_entity_poly.entity_id
_entity_poly.type
_entity_poly.pdbx_seq_one_letter_code
_entity_poly.pdbx_strand_id
1 'polypeptide(L)'
;MTTDGPQIRAEHIGSLLRPKELTRAFRNYQANELTESEFRDIQDHAIREVVRLQQSVGLKVIGDGEFRRSSYWAHWVKAINGLDVAPALF
;
A
#
# COMPACT_ATOMS: atom_id res chain seq x y z
N MET A 1 -23.06 -17.27 -24.79
CA MET A 1 -23.99 -16.49 -23.95
C MET A 1 -23.57 -15.04 -24.04
N THR A 2 -24.31 -14.22 -24.78
CA THR A 2 -24.07 -12.78 -24.88
C THR A 2 -24.78 -12.11 -23.70
N THR A 3 -24.00 -11.50 -22.81
CA THR A 3 -24.53 -10.80 -21.63
C THR A 3 -24.91 -9.38 -22.03
N ASP A 4 -26.11 -9.20 -22.61
CA ASP A 4 -26.71 -7.90 -22.94
C ASP A 4 -27.36 -7.21 -21.71
N GLY A 5 -26.68 -7.30 -20.56
CA GLY A 5 -27.01 -6.54 -19.35
C GLY A 5 -26.09 -5.33 -19.21
N PRO A 6 -26.49 -4.28 -18.47
CA PRO A 6 -25.61 -3.15 -18.21
C PRO A 6 -24.29 -3.62 -17.59
N GLN A 7 -23.15 -3.20 -18.16
CA GLN A 7 -21.85 -3.49 -17.58
C GLN A 7 -21.69 -2.71 -16.27
N ILE A 8 -21.82 -3.41 -15.15
CA ILE A 8 -21.53 -2.85 -13.83
C ILE A 8 -20.02 -2.90 -13.62
N ARG A 9 -19.39 -1.72 -13.56
CA ARG A 9 -17.97 -1.60 -13.24
C ARG A 9 -17.78 -1.56 -11.73
N ALA A 10 -17.10 -2.57 -11.19
CA ALA A 10 -16.64 -2.62 -9.81
C ALA A 10 -15.11 -2.69 -9.80
N GLU A 11 -14.46 -1.87 -8.99
CA GLU A 11 -13.00 -1.80 -8.90
C GLU A 11 -12.58 -1.75 -7.43
N HIS A 12 -11.36 -2.20 -7.16
CA HIS A 12 -10.72 -1.99 -5.88
C HIS A 12 -10.17 -0.55 -5.80
N ILE A 13 -10.36 0.13 -4.67
CA ILE A 13 -10.11 1.58 -4.58
C ILE A 13 -8.71 1.96 -4.05
N GLY A 14 -8.00 1.05 -3.37
CA GLY A 14 -6.72 1.41 -2.75
C GLY A 14 -6.06 0.29 -1.95
N SER A 15 -5.97 0.48 -0.64
CA SER A 15 -5.24 -0.36 0.31
C SER A 15 -5.62 -1.84 0.27
N LEU A 16 -4.63 -2.71 0.14
CA LEU A 16 -4.79 -4.16 0.31
C LEU A 16 -4.12 -4.62 1.61
N LEU A 17 -4.42 -5.84 2.06
CA LEU A 17 -3.81 -6.39 3.26
C LEU A 17 -2.30 -6.54 3.06
N ARG A 18 -1.49 -5.92 3.93
CA ARG A 18 -0.04 -6.04 3.87
C ARG A 18 0.39 -7.48 4.19
N PRO A 19 1.29 -8.09 3.38
CA PRO A 19 1.92 -9.34 3.72
C PRO A 19 2.67 -9.25 5.06
N LYS A 20 2.76 -10.36 5.80
CA LYS A 20 3.44 -10.41 7.10
C LYS A 20 4.88 -9.90 7.03
N GLU A 21 5.55 -10.20 5.94
CA GLU A 21 6.94 -9.79 5.68
C GLU A 21 7.08 -8.27 5.54
N LEU A 22 6.16 -7.61 4.84
CA LEU A 22 6.12 -6.16 4.76
C LEU A 22 5.84 -5.52 6.13
N THR A 23 4.89 -6.07 6.90
CA THR A 23 4.60 -5.60 8.26
C THR A 23 5.79 -5.76 9.21
N ARG A 24 6.61 -6.79 9.03
CA ARG A 24 7.88 -6.94 9.76
C ARG A 24 8.92 -5.93 9.29
N ALA A 25 9.06 -5.72 7.98
CA ALA A 25 9.99 -4.75 7.43
C ALA A 25 9.73 -3.32 7.94
N PHE A 26 8.47 -2.90 8.05
CA PHE A 26 8.12 -1.62 8.69
C PHE A 26 8.61 -1.51 10.13
N ARG A 27 8.46 -2.57 10.93
CA ARG A 27 8.93 -2.59 12.33
C ARG A 27 10.45 -2.52 12.41
N ASN A 28 11.15 -3.33 11.62
CA ASN A 28 12.60 -3.36 11.59
C ASN A 28 13.20 -2.03 11.08
N TYR A 29 12.59 -1.42 10.06
CA TYR A 29 12.99 -0.09 9.58
C TYR A 29 12.81 0.98 10.66
N GLN A 30 11.68 0.99 11.38
CA GLN A 30 11.46 1.91 12.51
C GLN A 30 12.43 1.67 13.68
N ALA A 31 12.91 0.44 13.85
CA ALA A 31 13.92 0.08 14.84
C ALA A 31 15.36 0.37 14.36
N ASN A 32 15.56 0.92 13.16
CA ASN A 32 16.86 1.12 12.50
C ASN A 32 17.65 -0.19 12.26
N GLU A 33 16.94 -1.32 12.14
CA GLU A 33 17.51 -2.65 11.84
C GLU A 33 17.55 -2.95 10.34
N LEU A 34 16.95 -2.10 9.51
CA LEU A 34 17.01 -2.16 8.05
C LEU A 34 17.46 -0.81 7.50
N THR A 35 18.30 -0.85 6.48
CA THR A 35 18.60 0.33 5.68
C THR A 35 17.36 0.75 4.86
N GLU A 36 17.33 2.01 4.42
CA GLU A 36 16.28 2.50 3.53
C GLU A 36 16.21 1.69 2.23
N SER A 37 17.36 1.28 1.67
CA SER A 37 17.42 0.46 0.45
C SER A 37 16.79 -0.91 0.67
N GLU A 38 17.17 -1.63 1.73
CA GLU A 38 16.59 -2.95 2.03
C GLU A 38 15.09 -2.87 2.29
N PHE A 39 14.65 -1.84 3.02
CA PHE A 39 13.23 -1.61 3.25
C PHE A 39 12.48 -1.35 1.93
N ARG A 40 13.08 -0.55 1.04
CA ARG A 40 12.52 -0.24 -0.28
C ARG A 40 12.42 -1.47 -1.16
N ASP A 41 13.41 -2.36 -1.12
CA ASP A 41 13.42 -3.59 -1.90
C ASP A 41 12.33 -4.56 -1.46
N ILE A 42 12.11 -4.70 -0.14
CA ILE A 42 11.00 -5.50 0.40
C ILE A 42 9.64 -4.93 -0.02
N GLN A 43 9.49 -3.60 0.01
CA GLN A 43 8.28 -2.94 -0.49
C GLN A 43 8.06 -3.20 -1.98
N ASP A 44 9.10 -3.05 -2.81
CA ASP A 44 9.03 -3.31 -4.25
C ASP A 44 8.66 -4.77 -4.55
N HIS A 45 9.22 -5.72 -3.81
CA HIS A 45 8.85 -7.13 -3.91
C HIS A 45 7.36 -7.35 -3.58
N ALA A 46 6.88 -6.82 -2.45
CA ALA A 46 5.48 -6.96 -2.05
C ALA A 46 4.52 -6.30 -3.07
N ILE A 47 4.90 -5.17 -3.66
CA ILE A 47 4.13 -4.50 -4.71
C ILE A 47 4.04 -5.36 -5.98
N ARG A 48 5.16 -5.97 -6.42
CA ARG A 48 5.13 -6.88 -7.59
C ARG A 48 4.16 -8.05 -7.37
N GLU A 49 4.17 -8.64 -6.18
CA GLU A 49 3.27 -9.75 -5.86
C GLU A 49 1.80 -9.32 -5.80
N VAL A 50 1.49 -8.16 -5.22
CA VAL A 50 0.09 -7.69 -5.17
C VAL A 50 -0.43 -7.27 -6.54
N VAL A 51 0.43 -6.71 -7.40
CA VAL A 51 0.10 -6.45 -8.80
C VAL A 51 -0.22 -7.76 -9.52
N ARG A 52 0.63 -8.79 -9.37
CA ARG A 52 0.41 -10.12 -9.96
C ARG A 52 -0.90 -10.76 -9.48
N LEU A 53 -1.23 -10.63 -8.20
CA LEU A 53 -2.48 -11.11 -7.62
C LEU A 53 -3.69 -10.45 -8.30
N GLN A 54 -3.71 -9.12 -8.37
CA GLN A 54 -4.81 -8.37 -9.00
C GLN A 54 -4.99 -8.74 -10.48
N GLN A 55 -3.89 -8.89 -11.21
CA GLN A 55 -3.91 -9.40 -12.59
C GLN A 55 -4.51 -10.81 -12.68
N SER A 56 -4.11 -11.71 -11.78
CA SER A 56 -4.55 -13.11 -11.80
C SER A 56 -6.05 -13.30 -11.55
N VAL A 57 -6.69 -12.36 -10.83
CA VAL A 57 -8.14 -12.39 -10.57
C VAL A 57 -8.94 -11.53 -11.55
N GLY A 58 -8.28 -10.97 -12.57
CA GLY A 58 -8.93 -10.28 -13.68
C GLY A 58 -9.33 -8.83 -13.42
N LEU A 59 -8.81 -8.20 -12.35
CA LEU A 59 -9.04 -6.76 -12.11
C LEU A 59 -8.50 -5.91 -13.27
N LYS A 60 -9.24 -4.86 -13.62
CA LYS A 60 -8.91 -3.98 -14.75
C LYS A 60 -8.14 -2.75 -14.30
N VAL A 61 -8.44 -2.24 -13.10
CA VAL A 61 -7.62 -1.24 -12.42
C VAL A 61 -6.77 -1.92 -11.36
N ILE A 62 -5.47 -1.66 -11.41
CA ILE A 62 -4.47 -2.26 -10.52
C ILE A 62 -3.83 -1.17 -9.69
N GLY A 63 -3.76 -1.38 -8.37
CA GLY A 63 -3.02 -0.53 -7.43
C GLY A 63 -1.77 -1.22 -6.87
N ASP A 64 -0.93 -0.48 -6.15
CA ASP A 64 0.23 -1.01 -5.43
C ASP A 64 -0.13 -1.52 -4.01
N GLY A 65 -1.43 -1.59 -3.70
CA GLY A 65 -1.95 -1.93 -2.38
C GLY A 65 -1.69 -0.88 -1.30
N GLU A 66 -1.20 0.31 -1.65
CA GLU A 66 -0.72 1.35 -0.73
C GLU A 66 0.41 0.90 0.20
N PHE A 67 1.19 -0.10 -0.25
CA PHE A 67 2.19 -0.78 0.59
C PHE A 67 3.35 0.10 1.06
N ARG A 68 3.58 1.25 0.43
CA ARG A 68 4.60 2.22 0.85
C ARG A 68 4.11 3.21 1.90
N ARG A 69 2.79 3.30 2.11
CA ARG A 69 2.20 4.28 3.03
C ARG A 69 2.19 3.68 4.43
N SER A 70 2.67 4.42 5.43
CA SER A 70 2.41 4.13 6.84
C SER A 70 1.00 4.61 7.25
N SER A 71 0.59 5.75 6.71
CA SER A 71 -0.74 6.37 6.88
C SER A 71 -1.15 7.12 5.61
N TYR A 72 -2.46 7.28 5.37
CA TYR A 72 -2.99 8.01 4.22
C TYR A 72 -2.69 9.52 4.27
N TRP A 73 -2.53 10.10 5.47
CA TRP A 73 -2.33 11.55 5.66
C TRP A 73 -0.87 11.95 5.84
N ALA A 74 0.04 11.01 6.13
CA ALA A 74 1.41 11.31 6.56
C ALA A 74 2.21 12.13 5.53
N HIS A 75 1.97 11.91 4.24
CA HIS A 75 2.68 12.63 3.20
C HIS A 75 2.28 14.12 3.15
N TRP A 76 1.04 14.46 3.53
CA TRP A 76 0.57 15.86 3.59
C TRP A 76 1.23 16.58 4.75
N VAL A 77 1.26 15.95 5.93
CA VAL A 77 1.91 16.51 7.12
C VAL A 77 3.39 16.78 6.85
N LYS A 78 4.10 15.85 6.18
CA LYS A 78 5.51 16.07 5.81
C LYS A 78 5.71 17.19 4.78
N ALA A 79 4.74 17.44 3.91
CA ALA A 79 4.88 18.36 2.78
C ALA A 79 4.49 19.82 3.12
N ILE A 80 3.77 20.05 4.21
CA ILE A 80 3.17 21.35 4.54
C ILE A 80 3.83 21.91 5.81
N ASN A 81 4.51 23.04 5.68
CA ASN A 81 5.10 23.73 6.83
C ASN A 81 4.01 24.11 7.84
N GLY A 82 4.28 23.82 9.12
CA GLY A 82 3.37 24.11 10.23
C GLY A 82 2.43 22.96 10.62
N LEU A 83 2.45 21.83 9.89
CA LEU A 83 1.81 20.59 10.34
C LEU A 83 2.83 19.67 11.02
N ASP A 84 2.42 19.01 12.11
CA ASP A 84 3.23 18.03 12.84
C ASP A 84 2.38 16.89 13.39
N VAL A 85 3.02 15.80 13.80
CA VAL A 85 2.39 14.62 14.42
C VAL A 85 2.51 14.71 15.93
N ALA A 86 1.37 14.65 16.62
CA ALA A 86 1.31 14.57 18.08
C ALA A 86 0.89 13.16 18.54
N PRO A 87 1.25 12.77 19.78
CA PRO A 87 0.68 11.57 20.40
C PRO A 87 -0.86 11.60 20.39
N ALA A 88 -1.47 10.44 20.16
CA ALA A 88 -2.91 10.31 20.29
C ALA A 88 -3.33 10.62 21.74
N LEU A 89 -4.40 11.39 21.89
CA LEU A 89 -4.93 11.78 23.21
C LEU A 89 -5.85 10.72 23.82
N PHE A 90 -6.11 9.63 23.10
CA PHE A 90 -6.94 8.49 23.49
C PHE A 90 -6.54 7.23 22.73
#